data_AF-A0A938S7Y4-F1
#
_entry.id   AF-A0A938S7Y4-F1
#
_cell.length_a   1.000
_cell.length_b   1.000
_cell.length_c   1.000
_cell.angle_alpha   90.00
_cell.angle_beta   90.00
_cell.angle_gamma   90.00
#
_symmetry.space_group_name_H-M   'P 1'
#
loop_
_entity.id
_entity.type
_entity.pdbx_description
1 polymer ?
#
loop_
_entity_poly.entity_id
_entity_poly.type
_entity_poly.pdbx_seq_one_letter_code
_entity_poly.pdbx_strand_id
1 'polypeptide(L)'
;RTLPYVAPEVLRASSTVDQRADLYGLGATLYHMLAGTAPWAGRRVSDAAPPKGAKSVRASRDELAPPSKLNPSVTEPLSALVMKCLERDASRRFQSAREFLAALKAVAGSSG
;
A
#
# COMPACT_ATOMS: atom_id res chain seq x y z
N ARG A 1 3.09 2.25 16.98
CA ARG A 1 1.72 1.75 16.71
C ARG A 1 1.78 0.87 15.45
N THR A 2 1.34 -0.39 15.50
CA THR A 2 1.43 -1.39 14.41
C THR A 2 0.25 -1.35 13.43
N LEU A 3 -0.79 -0.59 13.73
CA LEU A 3 -1.99 -0.44 12.89
C LEU A 3 -1.74 -0.11 11.39
N PRO A 4 -0.76 0.73 10.98
CA PRO A 4 -0.55 1.01 9.55
C PRO A 4 -0.01 -0.18 8.74
N TYR A 5 0.41 -1.27 9.41
CA TYR A 5 0.91 -2.49 8.76
C TYR A 5 -0.14 -3.59 8.67
N VAL A 6 -1.35 -3.36 9.20
CA VAL A 6 -2.41 -4.37 9.23
C VAL A 6 -3.39 -4.08 8.10
N ALA A 7 -3.68 -5.10 7.29
CA ALA A 7 -4.59 -4.97 6.17
C ALA A 7 -6.02 -4.55 6.62
N PRO A 8 -6.72 -3.68 5.88
CA PRO A 8 -8.03 -3.17 6.29
C PRO A 8 -9.10 -4.24 6.52
N GLU A 9 -9.03 -5.38 5.83
CA GLU A 9 -9.93 -6.52 5.99
C GLU A 9 -9.69 -7.32 7.28
N VAL A 10 -8.45 -7.35 7.78
CA VAL A 10 -8.10 -7.98 9.07
C VAL A 10 -8.72 -7.17 10.21
N LEU A 11 -8.63 -5.84 10.13
CA LEU A 11 -9.24 -4.93 11.12
C LEU A 11 -10.77 -5.03 11.15
N ARG A 12 -11.39 -5.41 10.02
CA ARG A 12 -12.83 -5.62 9.90
C ARG A 12 -13.29 -7.01 10.35
N ALA A 13 -12.36 -7.86 10.83
CA ALA A 13 -12.62 -9.26 11.16
C ALA A 13 -13.37 -10.00 10.02
N SER A 14 -12.96 -9.75 8.77
CA SER A 14 -13.56 -10.43 7.62
C SER A 14 -13.28 -11.93 7.69
N SER A 15 -14.26 -12.77 7.35
CA SER A 15 -14.07 -14.22 7.24
C SER A 15 -13.17 -14.64 6.07
N THR A 16 -12.77 -13.70 5.22
CA THR A 16 -11.99 -13.92 3.99
C THR A 16 -10.63 -13.21 4.02
N VAL A 17 -9.89 -13.37 5.10
CA VAL A 17 -8.47 -12.95 5.15
C VAL A 17 -7.63 -14.05 4.50
N ASP A 18 -6.82 -13.67 3.52
CA ASP A 18 -5.89 -14.57 2.83
C ASP A 18 -4.49 -13.95 2.72
N GLN A 19 -3.59 -14.62 1.99
CA GLN A 19 -2.20 -14.22 1.76
C GLN A 19 -2.01 -12.77 1.25
N ARG A 20 -3.05 -12.12 0.72
CA ARG A 20 -2.99 -10.73 0.25
C ARG A 20 -2.97 -9.73 1.42
N ALA A 21 -3.33 -10.15 2.63
CA ALA A 21 -3.14 -9.36 3.84
C ALA A 21 -1.64 -9.23 4.19
N ASP A 22 -0.86 -10.30 4.03
CA ASP A 22 0.59 -10.26 4.22
C ASP A 22 1.27 -9.37 3.18
N LEU A 23 0.79 -9.39 1.92
CA LEU A 23 1.28 -8.50 0.87
C LEU A 23 1.04 -7.02 1.20
N TYR A 24 -0.07 -6.70 1.86
CA TYR A 24 -0.33 -5.34 2.36
C TYR A 24 0.65 -4.97 3.47
N GLY A 25 0.86 -5.84 4.46
CA GLY A 25 1.81 -5.58 5.55
C GLY A 25 3.25 -5.41 5.06
N LEU A 26 3.66 -6.22 4.08
CA LEU A 26 4.93 -6.07 3.38
C LEU A 26 5.00 -4.73 2.65
N GLY A 27 3.96 -4.36 1.89
CA GLY A 27 3.86 -3.06 1.23
C GLY A 27 4.00 -1.89 2.20
N ALA A 28 3.35 -1.96 3.37
CA ALA A 28 3.43 -0.92 4.40
C ALA A 28 4.83 -0.80 5.00
N THR A 29 5.51 -1.95 5.17
CA THR A 29 6.90 -1.99 5.64
C THR A 29 7.84 -1.35 4.62
N LEU A 30 7.71 -1.74 3.35
CA LEU A 30 8.51 -1.17 2.25
C LEU A 30 8.25 0.33 2.10
N TYR A 31 7.00 0.76 2.18
CA TYR A 31 6.65 2.18 2.17
C TYR A 31 7.39 2.93 3.27
N HIS A 32 7.36 2.42 4.50
CA HIS A 32 8.04 3.08 5.61
C HIS A 32 9.55 3.18 5.38
N MET A 33 10.18 2.11 4.91
CA MET A 33 11.62 2.12 4.62
C MET A 33 11.99 3.12 3.53
N LEU A 34 11.15 3.25 2.50
CA LEU A 34 11.43 4.12 1.34
C LEU A 34 11.07 5.59 1.59
N ALA A 35 9.95 5.84 2.27
CA ALA A 35 9.41 7.17 2.54
C ALA A 35 9.90 7.78 3.85
N GLY A 36 10.53 6.99 4.73
CA GLY A 36 10.99 7.41 6.07
C GLY A 36 9.87 7.63 7.09
N THR A 37 8.62 7.40 6.70
CA THR A 37 7.44 7.49 7.59
C THR A 37 6.46 6.36 7.28
N ALA A 38 5.79 5.84 8.32
CA ALA A 38 4.75 4.83 8.14
C ALA A 38 3.62 5.35 7.24
N PRO A 39 2.95 4.48 6.46
CA PRO A 39 1.86 4.92 5.62
C PRO A 39 0.72 5.46 6.48
N TRP A 40 0.10 6.54 6.02
CA TRP A 40 -0.94 7.30 6.76
C TRP A 40 -0.52 7.85 8.13
N ALA A 41 0.79 7.90 8.45
CA ALA A 41 1.27 8.54 9.67
C ALA A 41 0.80 10.01 9.75
N GLY A 42 0.31 10.43 10.91
CA GLY A 42 -0.27 11.76 11.13
C GLY A 42 -1.78 11.87 10.84
N ARG A 43 -2.45 10.81 10.35
CA ARG A 43 -3.92 10.77 10.19
C ARG A 43 -4.61 9.89 11.25
N ARG A 44 -5.88 10.17 11.54
CA ARG A 44 -6.65 9.38 12.51
C ARG A 44 -6.96 8.01 11.88
N VAL A 45 -6.87 6.94 12.67
CA VAL A 45 -7.11 5.55 12.20
C VAL A 45 -8.53 5.39 11.61
N SER A 46 -9.48 6.23 12.02
CA SER A 46 -10.83 6.31 11.45
C SER A 46 -10.86 6.73 9.98
N ASP A 47 -9.87 7.51 9.52
CA ASP A 47 -9.74 7.96 8.12
C ASP A 47 -9.18 6.83 7.23
N ALA A 48 -8.62 5.79 7.84
CA ALA A 48 -8.27 4.56 7.16
C ALA A 48 -9.51 3.70 6.86
N ALA A 49 -10.75 4.16 7.08
CA ALA A 49 -12.00 3.61 6.55
C ALA A 49 -12.76 4.74 5.83
N PRO A 50 -13.25 4.56 4.59
CA PRO A 50 -13.97 5.64 3.93
C PRO A 50 -15.27 5.93 4.68
N PRO A 51 -15.68 7.20 4.80
CA PRO A 51 -17.06 7.50 5.15
C PRO A 51 -17.99 6.81 4.13
N LYS A 52 -19.02 6.13 4.62
CA LYS A 52 -20.02 5.46 3.78
C LYS A 52 -20.65 6.51 2.85
N GLY A 53 -20.33 6.48 1.56
CA GLY A 53 -21.04 7.28 0.55
C GLY A 53 -20.20 7.93 -0.56
N ALA A 54 -18.87 7.93 -0.51
CA ALA A 54 -18.07 8.59 -1.55
C ALA A 54 -17.97 7.74 -2.83
N LYS A 55 -19.02 7.81 -3.66
CA LYS A 55 -18.97 7.42 -5.07
C LYS A 55 -18.12 8.45 -5.81
N SER A 56 -17.02 7.98 -6.41
CA SER A 56 -16.38 8.50 -7.63
C SER A 56 -16.03 10.00 -7.72
N VAL A 57 -14.84 10.25 -8.29
CA VAL A 57 -14.36 11.52 -8.89
C VAL A 57 -13.34 12.29 -8.03
N ARG A 58 -12.09 12.26 -8.54
CA ARG A 58 -10.97 13.19 -8.31
C ARG A 58 -10.30 13.15 -6.93
N ALA A 59 -9.10 12.54 -6.91
CA ALA A 59 -7.98 12.86 -6.02
C ALA A 59 -8.40 13.36 -4.63
N SER A 60 -8.99 12.46 -3.84
CA SER A 60 -9.39 12.78 -2.48
C SER A 60 -8.15 13.20 -1.69
N ARG A 61 -8.28 14.22 -0.85
CA ARG A 61 -7.30 14.64 0.18
C ARG A 61 -6.79 13.49 1.09
N ASP A 62 -7.34 12.30 0.95
CA ASP A 62 -7.04 11.06 1.68
C ASP A 62 -5.99 10.16 1.01
N GLU A 63 -5.54 10.48 -0.21
CA GLU A 63 -4.61 9.65 -0.98
C GLU A 63 -3.26 9.55 -0.28
N LEU A 64 -2.72 8.33 -0.20
CA LEU A 64 -1.40 8.09 0.37
C LEU A 64 -0.35 8.65 -0.59
N ALA A 65 0.53 9.54 -0.12
CA ALA A 65 1.57 10.11 -0.97
C ALA A 65 2.52 8.99 -1.43
N PRO A 66 2.80 8.83 -2.74
CA PRO A 66 3.72 7.81 -3.22
C PRO A 66 5.14 8.01 -2.66
N PRO A 67 5.92 6.95 -2.38
CA PRO A 67 7.29 7.07 -1.90
C PRO A 67 8.18 7.97 -2.75
N SER A 68 8.05 7.93 -4.08
CA SER A 68 8.80 8.80 -5.02
C SER A 68 8.55 10.31 -4.82
N LYS A 69 7.40 10.69 -4.22
CA LYS A 69 7.10 12.09 -3.89
C LYS A 69 7.72 12.54 -2.56
N LEU A 70 8.05 11.60 -1.69
CA LEU A 70 8.62 11.85 -0.37
C LEU A 70 10.15 11.68 -0.37
N ASN A 71 10.65 10.79 -1.22
CA ASN A 71 12.07 10.50 -1.37
C ASN A 71 12.45 10.45 -2.86
N PRO A 72 13.14 11.48 -3.38
CA PRO A 72 13.57 11.56 -4.79
C PRO A 72 14.50 10.44 -5.24
N SER A 73 15.15 9.72 -4.32
CA SER A 73 15.99 8.56 -4.65
C SER A 73 15.16 7.31 -4.99
N VAL A 74 13.84 7.34 -4.78
CA VAL A 74 12.93 6.23 -5.10
C VAL A 74 12.37 6.41 -6.49
N THR A 75 12.59 5.42 -7.35
CA THR A 75 12.08 5.44 -8.72
C THR A 75 10.55 5.29 -8.76
N GLU A 76 9.91 5.91 -9.76
CA GLU A 76 8.46 5.80 -9.97
C GLU A 76 7.96 4.34 -10.10
N PRO A 77 8.66 3.43 -10.82
CA PRO A 77 8.23 2.03 -10.89
C PRO A 77 8.24 1.30 -9.54
N LEU A 78 9.24 1.57 -8.68
CA LEU A 78 9.30 0.99 -7.33
C LEU A 78 8.20 1.57 -6.44
N SER A 79 7.98 2.88 -6.54
CA SER A 79 6.90 3.60 -5.86
C SER A 79 5.54 2.99 -6.22
N ALA A 80 5.25 2.81 -7.50
CA ALA A 80 3.99 2.23 -7.99
C ALA A 80 3.77 0.79 -7.50
N LEU A 81 4.82 -0.03 -7.48
CA LEU A 81 4.77 -1.40 -6.97
C LEU A 81 4.36 -1.42 -5.49
N VAL A 82 4.96 -0.57 -4.67
CA VAL A 82 4.61 -0.44 -3.23
C VAL A 82 3.18 0.05 -3.06
N MET A 83 2.76 1.04 -3.85
CA MET A 83 1.40 1.57 -3.81
C MET A 83 0.36 0.50 -4.17
N LYS A 84 0.64 -0.39 -5.14
CA LYS A 84 -0.24 -1.52 -5.49
C LYS A 84 -0.42 -2.50 -4.31
N CYS A 85 0.61 -2.75 -3.51
CA CYS A 85 0.47 -3.57 -2.30
C CYS A 85 -0.46 -2.92 -1.26
N LEU A 86 -0.48 -1.59 -1.20
CA LEU A 86 -1.26 -0.80 -0.24
C LEU A 86 -2.69 -0.49 -0.70
N GLU A 87 -3.12 -1.07 -1.82
CA GLU A 87 -4.50 -0.98 -2.27
C GLU A 87 -5.48 -1.46 -1.19
N ARG A 88 -6.58 -0.74 -1.02
CA ARG A 88 -7.56 -1.05 0.03
C ARG A 88 -8.38 -2.29 -0.30
N ASP A 89 -8.61 -2.51 -1.59
CA ASP A 89 -9.29 -3.68 -2.14
C ASP A 89 -8.25 -4.77 -2.45
N ALA A 90 -8.35 -5.91 -1.76
CA ALA A 90 -7.42 -7.03 -1.94
C ALA A 90 -7.42 -7.56 -3.40
N SER A 91 -8.52 -7.41 -4.15
CA SER A 91 -8.58 -7.82 -5.56
C SER A 91 -7.72 -6.96 -6.49
N ARG A 92 -7.35 -5.74 -6.06
CA ARG A 92 -6.49 -4.82 -6.82
C ARG A 92 -5.00 -4.96 -6.49
N ARG A 93 -4.68 -5.68 -5.40
CA ARG A 93 -3.30 -6.00 -5.00
C ARG A 93 -2.69 -7.06 -5.92
N PHE A 94 -1.43 -7.38 -5.68
CA PHE A 94 -0.86 -8.63 -6.15
C PHE A 94 -1.64 -9.82 -5.56
N GLN A 95 -1.97 -10.79 -6.39
CA GLN A 95 -2.78 -11.94 -5.98
C GLN A 95 -1.92 -13.05 -5.34
N SER A 96 -0.60 -12.98 -5.51
CA SER A 96 0.36 -13.89 -4.87
C SER A 96 1.72 -13.25 -4.64
N ALA A 97 2.49 -13.82 -3.71
CA ALA A 97 3.89 -13.44 -3.50
C ALA A 97 4.76 -13.65 -4.76
N ARG A 98 4.41 -14.61 -5.62
CA ARG A 98 5.10 -14.87 -6.88
C ARG A 98 4.90 -13.71 -7.88
N GLU A 99 3.68 -13.21 -7.99
CA GLU A 99 3.36 -12.05 -8.85
C GLU A 99 4.11 -10.80 -8.36
N PHE A 100 4.08 -10.55 -7.04
CA PHE A 100 4.84 -9.46 -6.42
C PHE A 100 6.34 -9.57 -6.70
N LEU A 101 6.93 -10.75 -6.48
CA LEU A 101 8.36 -10.97 -6.70
C LEU A 101 8.76 -10.78 -8.17
N ALA A 102 7.93 -11.21 -9.11
CA ALA A 102 8.18 -11.01 -10.54
C ALA A 102 8.20 -9.52 -10.89
N ALA A 103 7.22 -8.74 -10.38
CA ALA A 103 7.19 -7.30 -10.57
C ALA A 103 8.40 -6.60 -9.92
N LEU A 104 8.80 -7.03 -8.72
CA LEU A 104 9.95 -6.47 -8.01
C LEU A 104 11.26 -6.69 -8.78
N LYS A 105 11.46 -7.89 -9.32
CA LYS A 105 12.62 -8.22 -10.16
C LYS A 105 12.66 -7.40 -11.43
N ALA A 106 11.51 -7.19 -12.08
CA ALA A 106 11.44 -6.36 -13.28
C ALA A 106 11.89 -4.92 -12.97
N VAL A 107 11.39 -4.32 -11.88
CA VAL A 107 11.78 -2.97 -11.46
C VAL A 107 13.25 -2.88 -11.05
N ALA A 108 13.77 -3.86 -10.33
CA ALA A 108 15.18 -3.90 -9.92
C ALA A 108 16.14 -4.08 -11.11
N GLY A 109 15.74 -4.88 -12.11
CA GLY A 109 16.53 -5.10 -13.32
C GLY A 109 16.47 -3.95 -14.33
N SER A 110 15.49 -3.05 -14.23
CA SER A 110 15.39 -1.84 -15.08
C SER A 110 16.24 -0.66 -14.57
N SER A 111 17.02 -0.84 -13.51
CA SER A 111 17.93 0.19 -12.96
C SER A 111 19.34 0.14 -13.57
N GLY A 112 19.48 -0.37 -14.79
CA GLY A 112 20.75 -0.46 -15.54
C GLY A 112 20.86 0.58 -16.64
#